data_AF-A0A3B1K6D9-F1
#
_entry.id   AF-A0A3B1K6D9-F1
#
_cell.length_a   1.000
_cell.length_b   1.000
_cell.length_c   1.000
_cell.angle_alpha   90.00
_cell.angle_beta   90.00
_cell.angle_gamma   90.00
#
_symmetry.space_group_name_H-M   'P 1'
#
loop_
_entity.id
_entity.type
_entity.pdbx_description
1 polymer ?
#
loop_
_entity_poly.entity_id
_entity_poly.type
_entity_poly.pdbx_seq_one_letter_code
_entity_poly.pdbx_strand_id
1 'polypeptide(L)' 'LFQQDCSSPYFAAISRACLEATDALPWPASSPDLFLIENVWDAIRHAINTPALSQNQQELCENIQAAWVTS' A
#
# COMPACT_ATOMS: atom_id res chain seq x y z
N LEU A 1 -15.28 -2.02 -6.34
CA LEU A 1 -14.76 -0.65 -6.20
C LEU A 1 -13.26 -0.73 -5.99
N PHE A 2 -12.48 -0.28 -6.95
CA PHE A 2 -11.02 -0.36 -6.90
C PHE A 2 -10.41 1.03 -6.68
N GLN A 3 -9.44 1.13 -5.77
CA GLN A 3 -8.74 2.36 -5.42
C GLN A 3 -7.24 2.15 -5.65
N GLN A 4 -6.64 3.01 -6.47
CA GLN A 4 -5.20 3.03 -6.72
C GLN A 4 -4.70 4.47 -6.78
N ASP A 5 -3.51 4.71 -6.23
CA ASP A 5 -2.84 6.00 -6.25
C ASP A 5 -2.25 6.29 -7.64
N CYS A 6 -2.33 7.55 -8.09
CA CYS A 6 -1.75 7.99 -9.36
C CYS A 6 -0.24 8.25 -9.23
N SER A 7 0.53 7.31 -8.67
CA SER A 7 1.94 7.55 -8.29
C SER A 7 2.96 7.51 -9.45
N SER A 8 2.52 7.30 -10.70
CA SER A 8 3.35 7.60 -11.87
C SER A 8 2.55 7.69 -13.17
N PRO A 9 2.81 8.69 -14.04
CA PRO A 9 2.18 8.77 -15.36
C PRO A 9 2.57 7.60 -16.29
N TYR A 10 3.74 6.98 -16.09
CA TYR A 10 4.16 5.81 -16.89
C TYR A 10 3.33 4.56 -16.55
N PHE A 11 3.06 4.34 -15.27
CA PHE A 11 2.26 3.20 -14.81
C PHE A 11 0.76 3.41 -15.08
N ALA A 12 0.29 4.66 -15.08
CA ALA A 12 -1.09 5.02 -15.34
C ALA A 12 -1.58 4.58 -16.73
N ALA A 13 -0.75 4.64 -17.78
CA ALA A 13 -1.18 4.28 -19.14
C ALA A 13 -1.40 2.76 -19.31
N ILE A 14 -0.46 1.94 -18.83
CA ILE A 14 -0.55 0.48 -18.89
C ILE A 14 -1.62 -0.03 -17.92
N SER A 15 -1.67 0.53 -16.71
CA SER A 15 -2.68 0.17 -15.71
C SER A 15 -4.10 0.51 -16.18
N ARG A 16 -4.29 1.68 -16.83
CA ARG A 16 -5.61 2.11 -17.29
C ARG A 16 -6.24 1.14 -18.27
N ALA A 17 -5.47 0.58 -19.21
CA ALA A 17 -5.97 -0.44 -20.15
C ALA A 17 -6.43 -1.72 -19.43
N CYS A 18 -5.74 -2.15 -18.37
CA CYS A 18 -6.16 -3.29 -17.55
C CYS A 18 -7.34 -2.97 -16.62
N LEU A 19 -7.54 -1.70 -16.29
CA LEU A 19 -8.60 -1.24 -15.38
C LEU A 19 -9.91 -0.88 -16.10
N GLU A 20 -9.96 -0.90 -17.43
CA GLU A 20 -11.19 -0.61 -18.21
C GLU A 20 -12.37 -1.53 -17.83
N ALA A 21 -12.08 -2.74 -17.35
CA ALA A 21 -13.09 -3.70 -16.91
C ALA A 21 -13.49 -3.57 -15.43
N THR A 22 -12.96 -2.60 -14.70
CA THR A 22 -13.17 -2.45 -13.24
C THR A 22 -13.83 -1.11 -12.93
N ASP A 23 -14.79 -1.10 -12.01
CA ASP A 23 -15.36 0.13 -11.43
C ASP A 23 -14.32 0.82 -10.53
N ALA A 24 -13.38 1.52 -11.16
CA ALA A 24 -12.37 2.35 -10.52
C ALA A 24 -12.95 3.74 -10.18
N LEU A 25 -12.72 4.21 -8.97
CA LEU A 25 -13.17 5.54 -8.55
C LEU A 25 -12.36 6.65 -9.25
N PRO A 26 -13.01 7.74 -9.71
CA PRO A 26 -12.29 8.92 -10.18
C PRO A 26 -11.58 9.59 -8.98
N TRP A 27 -10.27 9.41 -8.87
CA TRP A 27 -9.50 9.87 -7.71
C TRP A 27 -8.90 11.28 -7.94
N PRO A 28 -8.95 12.19 -6.96
CA PRO A 28 -8.20 13.44 -7.03
C PRO A 28 -6.70 13.15 -6.89
N ALA A 29 -5.88 13.90 -7.64
CA ALA A 29 -4.43 13.82 -7.55
C ALA A 29 -3.98 14.21 -6.12
N SER A 30 -3.25 13.31 -5.46
CA SER A 30 -2.52 13.57 -4.22
C SER A 30 -3.34 13.73 -2.93
N SER A 31 -4.13 12.71 -2.56
CA SER A 31 -4.65 12.57 -1.19
C SER A 31 -4.22 11.23 -0.57
N PRO A 32 -3.00 11.13 -0.04
CA PRO A 32 -2.53 9.92 0.66
C PRO A 32 -3.41 9.60 1.88
N ASP A 33 -3.95 10.61 2.55
CA ASP A 33 -4.82 10.45 3.75
C ASP A 33 -6.14 9.72 3.46
N LEU A 34 -6.53 9.62 2.19
CA LEU A 34 -7.77 8.96 1.77
C LEU A 34 -7.55 7.51 1.33
N PHE A 35 -6.30 7.06 1.26
CA PHE A 35 -5.99 5.69 0.90
C PHE A 35 -6.06 4.79 2.12
N LEU A 36 -7.01 3.85 2.11
CA LEU A 36 -7.11 2.81 3.13
C LEU A 36 -5.78 2.04 3.29
N ILE A 37 -5.01 1.91 2.20
CA ILE A 37 -3.71 1.23 2.24
C ILE A 37 -2.65 2.02 3.02
N GLU A 38 -2.70 3.36 3.04
CA GLU A 38 -1.78 4.17 3.86
C GLU A 38 -2.03 3.94 5.36
N ASN A 39 -3.30 3.86 5.76
CA ASN A 39 -3.66 3.54 7.15
C ASN A 39 -3.20 2.14 7.55
N VAL A 40 -3.30 1.15 6.64
CA VAL A 40 -2.80 -0.21 6.89
C VAL A 40 -1.28 -0.20 7.00
N TRP A 41 -0.58 0.55 6.16
CA TRP A 41 0.88 0.68 6.26
C TRP A 41 1.32 1.36 7.55
N ASP A 42 0.59 2.37 8.03
CA ASP A 42 0.87 3.02 9.30
C ASP A 42 0.69 2.05 10.48
N ALA A 43 -0.40 1.28 10.49
CA ALA A 43 -0.65 0.24 11.49
C ALA A 43 0.45 -0.84 11.50
N ILE A 44 0.87 -1.32 10.33
CA ILE A 44 1.97 -2.29 10.21
C ILE A 44 3.27 -1.70 10.69
N ARG A 45 3.58 -0.46 10.30
CA ARG A 45 4.79 0.25 10.75
C ARG A 45 4.82 0.36 12.26
N HIS A 46 3.69 0.68 12.89
CA HIS A 46 3.57 0.71 14.34
C HIS A 46 3.72 -0.67 14.99
N ALA A 47 3.18 -1.73 14.37
CA ALA A 47 3.29 -3.09 14.88
C ALA A 47 4.72 -3.67 14.80
N ILE A 48 5.49 -3.32 13.76
CA ILE A 48 6.87 -3.80 13.57
C ILE A 48 7.94 -2.88 14.20
N ASN A 49 7.55 -1.74 14.78
CA ASN A 49 8.46 -0.80 15.43
C ASN A 49 8.87 -1.26 16.84
N THR A 50 9.48 -2.45 16.93
CA THR A 50 10.12 -2.96 18.14
C THR A 50 11.56 -2.43 18.26
N PRO A 51 12.13 -2.31 19.47
CA PRO A 51 13.48 -1.76 19.68
C PRO A 51 14.61 -2.57 19.02
N ALA A 52 14.36 -3.81 18.60
CA ALA A 52 15.21 -4.55 17.69
C ALA A 52 14.69 -4.34 16.25
N LEU A 53 15.29 -3.38 15.54
CA LEU A 53 15.06 -3.20 14.11
C LEU A 53 15.49 -4.48 13.37
N SER A 54 14.69 -4.91 12.39
CA SER A 54 15.03 -5.98 11.44
C SER A 54 16.43 -5.70 10.86
N GLN A 55 17.39 -6.59 11.12
CA GLN A 55 18.79 -6.37 10.74
C GLN A 55 19.06 -6.76 9.28
N ASN A 56 18.10 -7.44 8.65
CA ASN A 56 18.17 -7.86 7.26
C ASN A 56 16.78 -7.85 6.60
N GLN A 57 16.78 -7.97 5.27
CA GLN A 57 15.56 -7.95 4.45
C GLN A 57 14.62 -9.11 4.78
N GLN A 58 15.15 -10.27 5.17
CA GLN A 58 14.34 -11.44 5.46
C GLN A 58 13.52 -11.26 6.75
N GLU A 59 14.16 -10.81 7.84
CA GLU A 59 13.48 -10.44 9.09
C GLU A 59 12.42 -9.36 8.86
N LEU A 60 12.71 -8.38 8.00
CA LEU A 60 11.73 -7.35 7.66
C LEU A 60 10.50 -7.94 6.95
N CYS A 61 10.69 -8.82 5.97
CA CYS A 61 9.60 -9.50 5.28
C CYS A 61 8.75 -10.35 6.24
N GLU A 62 9.40 -11.13 7.11
CA GLU A 62 8.72 -11.99 8.09
C GLU A 62 7.90 -11.14 9.09
N ASN A 63 8.47 -10.03 9.57
CA ASN A 63 7.77 -9.11 10.47
C ASN A 63 6.57 -8.43 9.81
N ILE A 64 6.71 -7.98 8.55
CA ILE A 64 5.61 -7.38 7.78
C ILE A 64 4.50 -8.41 7.55
N GLN A 65 4.84 -9.66 7.21
CA GLN A 65 3.86 -10.73 7.01
C GLN A 65 3.11 -11.05 8.30
N ALA A 66 3.82 -11.16 9.43
CA ALA A 66 3.20 -11.41 10.73
C ALA A 66 2.26 -10.26 11.14
N ALA A 67 2.68 -9.00 10.94
CA ALA A 67 1.85 -7.83 11.21
C ALA A 67 0.61 -7.77 10.31
N TRP A 68 0.76 -8.06 9.02
CA TRP A 68 -0.34 -8.07 8.05
C TRP A 68 -1.44 -9.08 8.40
N VAL A 69 -1.07 -10.28 8.88
CA VAL A 69 -2.04 -11.33 9.27
C VAL A 69 -2.77 -10.98 10.59
N THR A 70 -2.18 -10.10 11.40
CA THR A 70 -2.72 -9.72 12.72
C THR A 70 -3.53 -8.41 12.68
N SER A 71 -3.51 -7.69 11.56
CA SER A 71 -4.16 -6.37 11.36
C SER A 71 -5.63 -6.46 10.99
#